data_AF-A0A840Y527-F1
#
_entry.id   AF-A0A840Y527-F1
#
_cell.length_a   1.000
_cell.length_b   1.000
_cell.length_c   1.000
_cell.angle_alpha   90.00
_cell.angle_beta   90.00
_cell.angle_gamma   90.00
#
_symmetry.space_group_name_H-M   'P 1'
#
loop_
_entity.id
_entity.type
_entity.pdbx_description
1 polymer ?
#
loop_
_entity_poly.entity_id
_entity_poly.type
_entity_poly.pdbx_seq_one_letter_code
_entity_poly.pdbx_strand_id
1 'polypeptide(L)'
;MTIGRLGQDFYLWSTYEFGMLEFPDRVASTSSIMPQKKNLTVLENLKARPAALLGAMVTGITALRAVPFGHSQEVSLEAGRWLWEALEELRAMLPAASIVVECATPRRDRMRGLVSENFATATAVADLLSSTYGLPFREAHHVTGRYVRLAMEGADPEAALRTAYTEETGRFLDDIAPLLAEALDPACMLEATTGCGPSRAETIRLHEDARSRLRADQEAAAGRHEGQRFAAHALATACEKLTSAVSVTRST
;
A
#
# COMPACT_ATOMS: atom_id res chain seq x y z
N MET A 1 -2.55 -5.91 9.14
CA MET A 1 -1.15 -5.61 8.80
C MET A 1 -1.00 -4.68 7.60
N THR A 2 -1.73 -4.86 6.49
CA THR A 2 -1.62 -4.00 5.29
C THR A 2 -1.92 -2.51 5.55
N ILE A 3 -2.97 -2.20 6.33
CA ILE A 3 -3.31 -0.81 6.70
C ILE A 3 -2.17 -0.13 7.49
N GLY A 4 -1.46 -0.88 8.34
CA GLY A 4 -0.33 -0.33 9.08
C GLY A 4 0.85 0.07 8.18
N ARG A 5 1.08 -0.67 7.09
CA ARG A 5 2.08 -0.31 6.08
C ARG A 5 1.70 0.97 5.34
N LEU A 6 0.44 1.09 4.92
CA LEU A 6 -0.09 2.33 4.35
C LEU A 6 0.11 3.51 5.32
N GLY A 7 -0.24 3.33 6.59
CA GLY A 7 -0.05 4.34 7.62
C GLY A 7 1.41 4.75 7.79
N GLN A 8 2.34 3.79 7.72
CA GLN A 8 3.78 4.04 7.80
C GLN A 8 4.32 4.80 6.58
N ASP A 9 3.99 4.36 5.36
CA ASP A 9 4.47 4.99 4.13
C ASP A 9 3.97 6.43 4.05
N PHE A 10 2.68 6.66 4.32
CA PHE A 10 2.11 8.00 4.30
C PHE A 10 2.69 8.89 5.40
N TYR A 11 2.97 8.33 6.58
CA TYR A 11 3.61 9.08 7.66
C TYR A 11 5.01 9.52 7.23
N LEU A 12 5.81 8.60 6.69
CA LEU A 12 7.16 8.88 6.19
C LEU A 12 7.14 9.93 5.08
N TRP A 13 6.24 9.79 4.11
CA TRP A 13 6.11 10.72 3.00
C TRP A 13 5.65 12.12 3.42
N SER A 14 5.06 12.25 4.60
CA SER A 14 4.59 13.53 5.15
C SER A 14 5.56 14.18 6.12
N THR A 15 6.68 13.53 6.47
CA THR A 15 7.65 14.18 7.36
C THR A 15 8.27 15.39 6.68
N TYR A 16 8.86 16.27 7.48
CA TYR A 16 9.50 17.49 6.98
C TYR A 16 10.62 17.18 5.97
N GLU A 17 11.38 16.12 6.21
CA GLU A 17 12.52 15.70 5.39
C GLU A 17 12.08 15.20 4.00
N PHE A 18 11.03 14.39 3.93
CA PHE A 18 10.51 13.87 2.67
C PHE A 18 9.59 14.88 1.99
N GLY A 19 8.55 15.34 2.69
CA GLY A 19 7.60 16.35 2.21
C GLY A 19 6.92 15.98 0.88
N MET A 20 6.75 14.69 0.60
CA MET A 20 6.14 14.18 -0.63
C MET A 20 4.61 14.20 -0.58
N LEU A 21 4.03 14.06 0.61
CA LEU A 21 2.59 14.19 0.86
C LEU A 21 2.29 15.36 1.79
N GLU A 22 1.16 16.01 1.52
CA GLU A 22 0.55 17.00 2.40
C GLU A 22 -0.87 16.59 2.75
N PHE A 23 -1.28 16.92 3.97
CA PHE A 23 -2.62 16.65 4.48
C PHE A 23 -3.30 17.95 4.89
N PRO A 24 -4.62 18.09 4.79
CA PRO A 24 -5.34 19.24 5.34
C PRO A 24 -5.42 19.18 6.87
N ASP A 25 -5.62 20.32 7.53
CA ASP A 25 -5.62 20.43 9.00
C ASP A 25 -6.66 19.54 9.67
N ARG A 26 -7.81 19.30 9.04
CA ARG A 26 -8.86 18.41 9.57
C ARG A 26 -8.40 16.95 9.80
N VAL A 27 -7.29 16.54 9.20
CA VAL A 27 -6.73 15.17 9.29
C VAL A 27 -5.56 15.12 10.28
N ALA A 28 -5.17 16.25 10.84
CA ALA A 28 -4.07 16.37 11.78
C ALA A 28 -4.51 16.98 13.11
N SER A 29 -3.74 16.70 14.16
CA SER A 29 -3.82 17.42 15.43
C SER A 29 -2.62 18.36 15.55
N THR A 30 -2.81 19.50 16.23
CA THR A 30 -1.71 20.44 16.50
C THR A 30 -1.19 20.23 17.92
N SER A 31 0.10 20.43 18.13
CA SER A 31 0.66 20.47 19.49
C SER A 31 0.12 21.69 20.26
N SER A 32 -0.13 21.52 21.57
CA SER A 32 -0.52 22.62 22.45
C SER A 32 0.56 23.69 22.65
N ILE A 33 1.83 23.38 22.37
CA ILE A 33 2.98 24.30 22.55
C ILE A 33 3.57 24.75 21.21
N MET A 34 3.63 23.84 20.23
CA MET A 34 4.23 24.12 18.93
C MET A 34 3.14 24.37 17.87
N PRO A 35 2.85 25.64 17.52
CA PRO A 35 1.73 25.99 16.64
C PRO A 35 1.90 25.47 15.20
N GLN A 36 3.14 25.26 14.76
CA GLN A 36 3.47 24.71 13.44
C GLN A 36 3.46 23.18 13.40
N LYS A 37 3.45 22.50 14.56
CA LYS A 37 3.61 21.04 14.61
C LYS A 37 2.29 20.34 14.29
N LYS A 38 2.22 19.81 13.07
CA LYS A 38 1.12 19.01 12.55
C LYS A 38 1.36 17.52 12.81
N ASN A 39 0.62 16.94 13.75
CA ASN A 39 0.69 15.52 14.09
C ASN A 39 -0.37 14.75 13.32
N LEU A 40 0.05 13.78 12.51
CA LEU A 40 -0.85 12.91 11.76
C LEU A 40 -1.27 11.72 12.63
N THR A 41 -1.93 12.00 13.76
CA THR A 41 -2.36 11.00 14.75
C THR A 41 -3.25 9.92 14.14
N VAL A 42 -4.00 10.23 13.08
CA VAL A 42 -4.75 9.22 12.32
C VAL A 42 -3.82 8.15 11.71
N LEU A 43 -2.67 8.53 11.15
CA LEU A 43 -1.68 7.59 10.60
C LEU A 43 -1.02 6.76 11.70
N GLU A 44 -0.73 7.38 12.85
CA GLU A 44 -0.23 6.68 14.04
C GLU A 44 -1.23 5.62 14.51
N ASN A 45 -2.52 5.95 14.53
CA ASN A 45 -3.60 5.02 14.84
C ASN A 45 -3.67 3.86 13.83
N LEU A 46 -3.59 4.15 12.53
CA LEU A 46 -3.58 3.11 11.48
C LEU A 46 -2.39 2.15 11.61
N LYS A 47 -1.25 2.62 12.16
CA LYS A 47 -0.08 1.79 12.46
C LYS A 47 -0.27 0.91 13.70
N ALA A 48 -0.79 1.48 14.78
CA ALA A 48 -0.83 0.83 16.09
C ALA A 48 -2.06 -0.06 16.31
N ARG A 49 -3.25 0.42 15.95
CA ARG A 49 -4.53 -0.28 16.22
C ARG A 49 -4.65 -1.68 15.62
N PRO A 50 -4.03 -2.02 14.46
CA PRO A 50 -4.02 -3.40 13.97
C PRO A 50 -3.40 -4.42 14.93
N ALA A 51 -2.62 -4.00 15.94
CA ALA A 51 -2.08 -4.88 16.96
C ALA A 51 -3.18 -5.59 17.78
N ALA A 52 -4.34 -4.94 17.99
CA ALA A 52 -5.48 -5.55 18.70
C ALA A 52 -6.02 -6.79 17.96
N LEU A 53 -6.10 -6.74 16.63
CA LEU A 53 -6.54 -7.86 15.79
C LEU A 53 -5.55 -9.04 15.89
N LEU A 54 -4.24 -8.74 15.88
CA LEU A 54 -3.22 -9.77 16.04
C LEU A 54 -3.29 -10.40 17.43
N GLY A 55 -3.49 -9.59 18.47
CA GLY A 55 -3.73 -10.07 19.84
C GLY A 55 -4.92 -11.01 19.92
N ALA A 56 -6.08 -10.60 19.38
CA ALA A 56 -7.29 -11.42 19.35
C ALA A 56 -7.07 -12.75 18.61
N MET A 57 -6.38 -12.73 17.47
CA MET A 57 -6.04 -13.95 16.72
C MET A 57 -5.13 -14.88 17.53
N VAL A 58 -4.07 -14.36 18.15
CA VAL A 58 -3.13 -15.15 18.96
C VAL A 58 -3.84 -15.76 20.17
N THR A 59 -4.67 -14.97 20.88
CA THR A 59 -5.50 -15.48 21.99
C THR A 59 -6.42 -16.58 21.50
N GLY A 60 -7.15 -16.37 20.41
CA GLY A 60 -8.07 -17.34 19.84
C GLY A 60 -7.39 -18.67 19.51
N ILE A 61 -6.31 -18.63 18.72
CA ILE A 61 -5.56 -19.85 18.33
C ILE A 61 -4.97 -20.56 19.55
N THR A 62 -4.45 -19.80 20.51
CA THR A 62 -3.83 -20.37 21.71
C THR A 62 -4.86 -21.04 22.63
N ALA A 63 -6.06 -20.46 22.74
CA ALA A 63 -7.16 -21.05 23.50
C ALA A 63 -7.60 -22.40 22.94
N LEU A 64 -7.47 -22.63 21.62
CA LEU A 64 -7.84 -23.89 20.97
C LEU A 64 -6.82 -25.02 21.15
N ARG A 65 -5.57 -24.72 21.55
CA ARG A 65 -4.43 -25.66 21.42
C ARG A 65 -4.54 -26.94 22.24
N ALA A 66 -5.24 -26.91 23.37
CA ALA A 66 -5.26 -27.98 24.37
C ALA A 66 -6.66 -28.58 24.56
N VAL A 67 -7.59 -28.26 23.64
CA VAL A 67 -8.97 -28.70 23.74
C VAL A 67 -9.16 -29.98 22.92
N PRO A 68 -9.83 -31.03 23.46
CA PRO A 68 -10.22 -32.18 22.65
C PRO A 68 -11.17 -31.75 21.51
N PHE A 69 -11.13 -32.45 20.38
CA PHE A 69 -12.09 -32.22 19.29
C PHE A 69 -13.52 -32.49 19.77
N GLY A 70 -14.28 -31.42 19.99
CA GLY A 70 -15.63 -31.46 20.50
C GLY A 70 -16.10 -30.10 21.00
N HIS A 71 -17.34 -30.04 21.49
CA HIS A 71 -17.85 -28.84 22.14
C HIS A 71 -17.23 -28.70 23.53
N SER A 72 -16.52 -27.60 23.79
CA SER A 72 -16.04 -27.24 25.11
C SER A 72 -16.37 -25.79 25.46
N GLN A 73 -16.56 -25.54 26.76
CA GLN A 73 -16.72 -24.17 27.26
C GLN A 73 -15.42 -23.37 27.13
N GLU A 74 -14.25 -24.03 27.17
CA GLU A 74 -12.94 -23.40 26.97
C GLU A 74 -12.87 -22.70 25.59
N VAL A 75 -13.33 -23.39 24.54
CA VAL A 75 -13.41 -22.81 23.18
C VAL A 75 -14.45 -21.70 23.14
N SER A 76 -15.65 -21.96 23.67
CA SER A 76 -16.79 -21.06 23.52
C SER A 76 -16.62 -19.74 24.27
N LEU A 77 -15.91 -19.76 25.41
CA LEU A 77 -15.69 -18.57 26.24
C LEU A 77 -14.38 -17.85 25.89
N GLU A 78 -13.28 -18.58 25.69
CA GLU A 78 -11.96 -17.94 25.56
C GLU A 78 -11.53 -17.73 24.10
N ALA A 79 -11.89 -18.61 23.15
CA ALA A 79 -11.40 -18.49 21.78
C ALA A 79 -12.00 -17.28 21.03
N GLY A 80 -13.25 -16.92 21.35
CA GLY A 80 -13.95 -15.77 20.78
C GLY A 80 -13.84 -14.48 21.60
N ARG A 81 -13.15 -14.51 22.75
CA ARG A 81 -13.24 -13.47 23.79
C ARG A 81 -12.98 -12.05 23.29
N TRP A 82 -12.02 -11.88 22.38
CA TRP A 82 -11.60 -10.57 21.86
C TRP A 82 -12.06 -10.33 20.41
N LEU A 83 -12.88 -11.22 19.86
CA LEU A 83 -13.26 -11.16 18.45
C LEU A 83 -14.07 -9.90 18.16
N TRP A 84 -15.02 -9.54 19.04
CA TRP A 84 -15.91 -8.41 18.80
C TRP A 84 -15.18 -7.07 18.89
N GLU A 85 -14.35 -6.87 19.90
CA GLU A 85 -13.53 -5.67 20.07
C GLU A 85 -12.56 -5.52 18.88
N ALA A 86 -11.95 -6.60 18.42
CA ALA A 86 -11.08 -6.58 17.24
C ALA A 86 -11.84 -6.19 15.96
N LEU A 87 -13.08 -6.67 15.79
CA LEU A 87 -13.94 -6.32 14.66
C LEU A 87 -14.41 -4.86 14.73
N GLU A 88 -14.70 -4.35 15.92
CA GLU A 88 -15.04 -2.94 16.13
C GLU A 88 -13.88 -2.02 15.81
N GLU A 89 -12.67 -2.37 16.25
CA GLU A 89 -11.43 -1.66 15.88
C GLU A 89 -11.22 -1.65 14.37
N LEU A 90 -11.42 -2.79 13.70
CA LEU A 90 -11.34 -2.86 12.24
C LEU A 90 -12.37 -1.95 11.57
N ARG A 91 -13.62 -1.97 12.03
CA ARG A 91 -14.70 -1.13 11.52
C ARG A 91 -14.41 0.35 11.70
N ALA A 92 -13.73 0.75 12.76
CA ALA A 92 -13.32 2.13 13.00
C ALA A 92 -12.12 2.55 12.14
N MET A 93 -11.18 1.65 11.86
CA MET A 93 -9.99 1.95 11.06
C MET A 93 -10.28 2.14 9.57
N LEU A 94 -11.27 1.43 9.00
CA LEU A 94 -11.55 1.49 7.56
C LEU A 94 -11.96 2.90 7.07
N PRO A 95 -12.90 3.61 7.73
CA PRO A 95 -13.21 5.00 7.37
C PRO A 95 -12.02 5.93 7.56
N ALA A 96 -11.24 5.75 8.63
CA ALA A 96 -10.04 6.55 8.88
C ALA A 96 -9.00 6.40 7.75
N ALA A 97 -8.76 5.16 7.29
CA ALA A 97 -7.90 4.89 6.15
C ALA A 97 -8.43 5.52 4.86
N SER A 98 -9.75 5.46 4.62
CA SER A 98 -10.38 6.11 3.46
C SER A 98 -10.17 7.62 3.46
N ILE A 99 -10.40 8.28 4.60
CA ILE A 99 -10.22 9.73 4.75
C ILE A 99 -8.76 10.11 4.50
N VAL A 100 -7.82 9.33 5.05
CA VAL A 100 -6.38 9.56 4.82
C VAL A 100 -6.04 9.47 3.34
N VAL A 101 -6.47 8.40 2.64
CA VAL A 101 -6.17 8.24 1.21
C VAL A 101 -6.81 9.36 0.37
N GLU A 102 -8.05 9.74 0.68
CA GLU A 102 -8.77 10.80 -0.03
C GLU A 102 -8.15 12.19 0.18
N CYS A 103 -7.61 12.46 1.37
CA CYS A 103 -7.09 13.77 1.73
C CYS A 103 -5.59 13.94 1.44
N ALA A 104 -4.87 12.87 1.11
CA ALA A 104 -3.45 12.91 0.80
C ALA A 104 -3.23 13.68 -0.51
N THR A 105 -2.46 14.77 -0.44
CA THR A 105 -2.12 15.62 -1.59
C THR A 105 -0.66 15.42 -1.96
N PRO A 106 -0.35 14.82 -3.13
CA PRO A 106 1.02 14.66 -3.59
C PRO A 106 1.66 16.01 -3.96
N ARG A 107 2.82 16.30 -3.37
CA ARG A 107 3.65 17.46 -3.72
C ARG A 107 4.52 17.11 -4.92
N ARG A 108 3.91 17.18 -6.11
CA ARG A 108 4.49 16.71 -7.38
C ARG A 108 5.89 17.27 -7.65
N ASP A 109 6.10 18.56 -7.42
CA ASP A 109 7.40 19.20 -7.66
C ASP A 109 8.48 18.66 -6.70
N ARG A 110 8.13 18.44 -5.43
CA ARG A 110 9.04 17.83 -4.44
C ARG A 110 9.37 16.39 -4.83
N MET A 111 8.37 15.60 -5.22
CA MET A 111 8.60 14.22 -5.67
C MET A 111 9.47 14.16 -6.93
N ARG A 112 9.26 15.10 -7.87
CA ARG A 112 10.07 15.22 -9.09
C ARG A 112 11.51 15.63 -8.80
N GLY A 113 11.74 16.55 -7.86
CA GLY A 113 13.09 16.91 -7.44
C GLY A 113 13.83 15.72 -6.80
N LEU A 114 13.17 15.02 -5.88
CA LEU A 114 13.76 13.89 -5.16
C LEU A 114 14.21 12.74 -6.07
N VAL A 115 13.43 12.41 -7.11
CA VAL A 115 13.80 11.33 -8.05
C VAL A 115 15.01 11.68 -8.90
N SER A 116 15.24 12.97 -9.17
CA SER A 116 16.40 13.45 -9.93
C SER A 116 17.67 13.56 -9.08
N GLU A 117 17.54 13.66 -7.76
CA GLU A 117 18.66 13.90 -6.83
C GLU A 117 19.25 12.62 -6.21
N ASN A 118 18.56 11.48 -6.31
CA ASN A 118 18.90 10.27 -5.54
C ASN A 118 19.40 9.09 -6.38
N PHE A 119 19.73 9.32 -7.65
CA PHE A 119 20.20 8.28 -8.59
C PHE A 119 19.20 7.14 -8.81
N ALA A 120 17.89 7.36 -8.61
CA ALA A 120 16.86 6.34 -8.84
C ALA A 120 16.86 5.79 -10.29
N THR A 121 17.35 6.56 -11.25
CA THR A 121 17.49 6.18 -12.66
C THR A 121 18.78 5.40 -12.98
N ALA A 122 19.65 5.15 -12.02
CA ALA A 122 20.92 4.45 -12.26
C ALA A 122 20.75 3.07 -12.91
N THR A 123 19.69 2.34 -12.56
CA THR A 123 19.42 1.03 -13.19
C THR A 123 19.15 1.16 -14.70
N ALA A 124 18.53 2.25 -15.15
CA ALA A 124 18.32 2.49 -16.58
C ALA A 124 19.66 2.70 -17.32
N VAL A 125 20.69 3.24 -16.65
CA VAL A 125 22.05 3.34 -17.22
C VAL A 125 22.65 1.95 -17.41
N ALA A 126 22.49 1.04 -16.45
CA ALA A 126 22.95 -0.35 -16.58
C ALA A 126 22.21 -1.08 -17.72
N ASP A 127 20.90 -0.89 -17.82
CA ASP A 127 20.08 -1.47 -18.89
C ASP A 127 20.49 -0.92 -20.26
N LEU A 128 20.75 0.39 -20.37
CA LEU A 128 21.25 1.03 -21.59
C LEU A 128 22.59 0.42 -22.03
N LEU A 129 23.54 0.31 -21.10
CA LEU A 129 24.86 -0.27 -21.37
C LEU A 129 24.76 -1.74 -21.78
N SER A 130 23.85 -2.50 -21.20
CA SER A 130 23.68 -3.91 -21.55
C SER A 130 22.97 -4.09 -22.89
N SER A 131 21.88 -3.36 -23.12
CA SER A 131 21.03 -3.52 -24.31
C SER A 131 21.61 -2.87 -25.57
N THR A 132 22.17 -1.67 -25.46
CA THR A 132 22.69 -0.91 -26.62
C THR A 132 24.16 -1.21 -26.88
N TYR A 133 24.98 -1.36 -25.83
CA TYR A 133 26.43 -1.56 -25.96
C TYR A 133 26.86 -3.03 -25.77
N GLY A 134 25.89 -3.93 -25.54
CA GLY A 134 26.13 -5.37 -25.50
C GLY A 134 26.96 -5.84 -24.30
N LEU A 135 27.10 -5.02 -23.26
CA LEU A 135 27.80 -5.45 -22.05
C LEU A 135 26.98 -6.53 -21.32
N PRO A 136 27.63 -7.60 -20.82
CA PRO A 136 26.99 -8.47 -19.85
C PRO A 136 26.48 -7.63 -18.66
N PHE A 137 25.25 -7.88 -18.21
CA PHE A 137 24.61 -7.02 -17.19
C PHE A 137 25.46 -6.82 -15.93
N ARG A 138 26.21 -7.85 -15.51
CA ARG A 138 27.15 -7.72 -14.38
C ARG A 138 28.21 -6.63 -14.61
N GLU A 139 28.78 -6.57 -15.80
CA GLU A 139 29.77 -5.57 -16.18
C GLU A 139 29.13 -4.18 -16.28
N ALA A 140 27.95 -4.08 -16.92
CA ALA A 140 27.17 -2.85 -16.96
C ALA A 140 26.81 -2.32 -15.55
N HIS A 141 26.52 -3.22 -14.61
CA HIS A 141 26.26 -2.88 -13.21
C HIS A 141 27.51 -2.32 -12.51
N HIS A 142 28.70 -2.89 -12.76
CA HIS A 142 29.96 -2.36 -12.23
C HIS A 142 30.28 -0.96 -12.78
N VAL A 143 30.14 -0.76 -14.10
CA VAL A 143 30.26 0.56 -14.74
C VAL A 143 29.30 1.55 -14.10
N THR A 144 28.04 1.17 -13.94
CA THR A 144 27.00 2.02 -13.34
C THR A 144 27.32 2.37 -11.89
N GLY A 145 27.81 1.42 -11.09
CA GLY A 145 28.21 1.67 -9.71
C GLY A 145 29.35 2.70 -9.60
N ARG A 146 30.33 2.63 -10.49
CA ARG A 146 31.41 3.62 -10.59
C ARG A 146 30.91 4.97 -11.09
N TYR A 147 30.05 4.97 -12.11
CA TYR A 147 29.39 6.17 -12.61
C TYR A 147 28.66 6.92 -11.49
N VAL A 148 27.82 6.23 -10.70
CA VAL A 148 27.09 6.84 -9.57
C VAL A 148 28.05 7.42 -8.54
N ARG A 149 29.14 6.72 -8.22
CA ARG A 149 30.16 7.22 -7.29
C ARG A 149 30.79 8.53 -7.77
N LEU A 150 31.22 8.58 -9.03
CA LEU A 150 31.82 9.77 -9.61
C LEU A 150 30.82 10.94 -9.66
N ALA A 151 29.57 10.66 -10.01
CA ALA A 151 28.52 11.67 -10.02
C ALA A 151 28.20 12.21 -8.60
N MET A 152 28.24 11.35 -7.57
CA MET A 152 28.14 11.78 -6.16
C MET A 152 29.31 12.66 -5.72
N GLU A 153 30.49 12.48 -6.32
CA GLU A 153 31.68 13.31 -6.10
C GLU A 153 31.64 14.63 -6.91
N GLY A 154 30.57 14.86 -7.69
CA GLY A 154 30.33 16.10 -8.43
C GLY A 154 30.83 16.10 -9.88
N ALA A 155 31.20 14.94 -10.42
CA ALA A 155 31.55 14.83 -11.83
C ALA A 155 30.33 15.06 -12.73
N ASP A 156 30.55 15.67 -13.89
CA ASP A 156 29.54 15.76 -14.95
C ASP A 156 29.05 14.35 -15.33
N PRO A 157 27.73 14.11 -15.50
CA PRO A 157 27.20 12.78 -15.76
C PRO A 157 27.80 12.07 -16.98
N GLU A 158 28.05 12.80 -18.07
CA GLU A 158 28.60 12.20 -19.28
C GLU A 158 30.07 11.84 -19.08
N ALA A 159 30.85 12.77 -18.51
CA ALA A 159 32.25 12.51 -18.19
C ALA A 159 32.41 11.35 -17.20
N ALA A 160 31.57 11.31 -16.16
CA ALA A 160 31.54 10.25 -15.16
C ALA A 160 31.28 8.88 -15.81
N LEU A 161 30.32 8.79 -16.74
CA LEU A 161 30.00 7.54 -17.41
C LEU A 161 31.11 7.10 -18.35
N ARG A 162 31.71 8.02 -19.12
CA ARG A 162 32.85 7.70 -20.01
C ARG A 162 34.06 7.20 -19.24
N THR A 163 34.40 7.85 -18.13
CA THR A 163 35.48 7.41 -17.23
C THR A 163 35.15 6.04 -16.66
N ALA A 164 33.93 5.86 -16.15
CA ALA A 164 33.52 4.60 -15.56
C ALA A 164 33.56 3.44 -16.56
N TYR A 165 33.09 3.68 -17.78
CA TYR A 165 33.11 2.69 -18.86
C TYR A 165 34.54 2.31 -19.25
N THR A 166 35.42 3.31 -19.39
CA THR A 166 36.81 3.07 -19.77
C THR A 166 37.57 2.28 -18.71
N GLU A 167 37.40 2.63 -17.44
CA GLU A 167 38.12 1.96 -16.35
C GLU A 167 37.68 0.51 -16.13
N GLU A 168 36.38 0.21 -16.28
CA GLU A 168 35.88 -1.15 -16.05
C GLU A 168 36.05 -2.06 -17.27
N THR A 169 35.98 -1.52 -18.49
CA THR A 169 35.96 -2.33 -19.73
C THR A 169 37.26 -2.24 -20.54
N GLY A 170 38.09 -1.23 -20.29
CA GLY A 170 39.25 -0.87 -21.13
C GLY A 170 38.89 -0.34 -22.52
N ARG A 171 37.60 -0.08 -22.80
CA ARG A 171 37.09 0.37 -24.10
C ARG A 171 36.66 1.84 -24.04
N PHE A 172 36.65 2.48 -25.21
CA PHE A 172 36.12 3.83 -25.35
C PHE A 172 34.60 3.77 -25.55
N LEU A 173 33.87 4.65 -24.86
CA LEU A 173 32.45 4.86 -25.08
C LEU A 173 32.30 6.05 -26.03
N ASP A 174 31.63 5.87 -27.17
CA ASP A 174 31.36 6.93 -28.15
C ASP A 174 30.24 7.89 -27.69
N ASP A 175 29.66 8.71 -28.57
CA ASP A 175 28.63 9.69 -28.22
C ASP A 175 27.40 9.04 -27.53
N ILE A 176 27.36 9.14 -26.20
CA ILE A 176 26.31 8.59 -25.33
C ILE A 176 25.33 9.67 -24.88
N ALA A 177 25.65 10.96 -25.08
CA ALA A 177 24.91 12.08 -24.50
C ALA A 177 23.38 12.00 -24.71
N PRO A 178 22.84 11.76 -25.92
CA PRO A 178 21.39 11.69 -26.11
C PRO A 178 20.76 10.48 -25.42
N LEU A 179 21.44 9.33 -25.44
CA LEU A 179 20.94 8.09 -24.82
C LEU A 179 21.02 8.16 -23.29
N LEU A 180 22.06 8.79 -22.76
CA LEU A 180 22.21 9.03 -21.32
C LEU A 180 21.14 10.00 -20.83
N ALA A 181 20.87 11.08 -21.56
CA ALA A 181 19.80 12.01 -21.21
C ALA A 181 18.44 11.32 -21.14
N GLU A 182 18.13 10.43 -22.08
CA GLU A 182 16.92 9.61 -22.06
C GLU A 182 16.88 8.63 -20.88
N ALA A 183 17.98 7.92 -20.61
CA ALA A 183 18.08 6.98 -19.49
C ALA A 183 17.97 7.66 -18.12
N LEU A 184 18.43 8.92 -18.01
CA LEU A 184 18.34 9.70 -16.78
C LEU A 184 17.00 10.43 -16.61
N ASP A 185 16.13 10.46 -17.63
CA ASP A 185 14.77 10.98 -17.49
C ASP A 185 13.86 9.94 -16.79
N PRO A 186 13.37 10.22 -15.57
CA PRO A 186 12.46 9.32 -14.87
C PRO A 186 11.20 9.00 -15.67
N ALA A 187 10.70 9.92 -16.50
CA ALA A 187 9.51 9.67 -17.32
C ALA A 187 9.76 8.60 -18.39
N CYS A 188 10.93 8.64 -19.05
CA CYS A 188 11.32 7.63 -20.02
C CYS A 188 11.50 6.26 -19.35
N MET A 189 12.16 6.21 -18.18
CA MET A 189 12.32 4.97 -17.40
C MET A 189 10.96 4.34 -17.04
N LEU A 190 9.99 5.15 -16.62
CA LEU A 190 8.65 4.68 -16.27
C LEU A 190 7.95 4.04 -17.47
N GLU A 191 7.97 4.68 -18.63
CA GLU A 191 7.29 4.18 -19.83
C GLU A 191 8.01 3.02 -20.52
N ALA A 192 9.34 2.89 -20.34
CA ALA A 192 10.09 1.72 -20.80
C ALA A 192 9.69 0.41 -20.08
N THR A 193 9.08 0.53 -18.89
CA THR A 193 8.67 -0.64 -18.11
C THR A 193 7.34 -1.21 -18.62
N THR A 194 7.41 -2.35 -19.32
CA THR A 194 6.24 -3.01 -19.95
C THR A 194 5.89 -4.36 -19.30
N GLY A 195 4.63 -4.79 -19.42
CA GLY A 195 4.12 -6.08 -18.92
C GLY A 195 3.78 -6.11 -17.43
N CYS A 196 4.61 -5.49 -16.59
CA CYS A 196 4.33 -5.21 -15.18
C CYS A 196 5.11 -3.97 -14.75
N GLY A 197 4.53 -3.09 -13.93
CA GLY A 197 5.25 -1.92 -13.43
C GLY A 197 4.46 -0.61 -13.47
N PRO A 198 5.16 0.52 -13.30
CA PRO A 198 4.53 1.82 -13.06
C PRO A 198 4.23 2.63 -14.33
N SER A 199 4.37 2.07 -15.53
CA SER A 199 4.04 2.78 -16.78
C SER A 199 2.57 3.22 -16.78
N ARG A 200 2.27 4.26 -17.55
CA ARG A 200 0.91 4.81 -17.61
C ARG A 200 -0.11 3.77 -18.10
N ALA A 201 0.22 3.03 -19.15
CA ALA A 201 -0.66 2.01 -19.71
C ALA A 201 -0.96 0.91 -18.67
N GLU A 202 0.06 0.45 -17.97
CA GLU A 202 -0.09 -0.60 -16.96
C GLU A 202 -0.85 -0.11 -15.72
N THR A 203 -0.59 1.12 -15.28
CA THR A 203 -1.33 1.74 -14.16
C THR A 203 -2.81 1.89 -14.47
N ILE A 204 -3.17 2.28 -15.70
CA ILE A 204 -4.57 2.35 -16.15
C ILE A 204 -5.21 0.95 -16.12
N ARG A 205 -4.51 -0.05 -16.66
CA ARG A 205 -4.98 -1.45 -16.66
C ARG A 205 -5.24 -1.97 -15.25
N LEU A 206 -4.30 -1.75 -14.33
CA LEU A 206 -4.43 -2.15 -12.92
C LEU A 206 -5.59 -1.42 -12.23
N HIS A 207 -5.80 -0.15 -12.55
CA HIS A 207 -6.93 0.62 -12.01
C HIS A 207 -8.27 0.07 -12.50
N GLU A 208 -8.40 -0.26 -13.78
CA GLU A 208 -9.61 -0.85 -14.35
C GLU A 208 -9.91 -2.23 -13.75
N ASP A 209 -8.91 -3.08 -13.59
CA ASP A 209 -9.04 -4.38 -12.92
C ASP A 209 -9.48 -4.21 -11.45
N ALA A 210 -8.86 -3.29 -10.70
CA ALA A 210 -9.26 -2.98 -9.33
C ALA A 210 -10.73 -2.49 -9.26
N ARG A 211 -11.18 -1.66 -10.22
CA ARG A 211 -12.58 -1.23 -10.30
C ARG A 211 -13.54 -2.36 -10.62
N SER A 212 -13.14 -3.30 -11.48
CA SER A 212 -13.93 -4.48 -11.80
C SER A 212 -14.13 -5.37 -10.57
N ARG A 213 -13.04 -5.66 -9.85
CA ARG A 213 -13.08 -6.43 -8.60
C ARG A 213 -13.93 -5.76 -7.53
N LEU A 214 -13.81 -4.43 -7.37
CA LEU A 214 -14.63 -3.67 -6.44
C LEU A 214 -16.14 -3.80 -6.76
N ARG A 215 -16.53 -3.75 -8.03
CA ARG A 215 -17.93 -3.95 -8.42
C ARG A 215 -18.42 -5.36 -8.06
N ALA A 216 -17.62 -6.39 -8.38
CA ALA A 216 -17.95 -7.77 -8.03
C ALA A 216 -18.10 -7.96 -6.51
N ASP A 217 -17.21 -7.35 -5.70
CA ASP A 217 -17.30 -7.38 -4.24
C ASP A 217 -18.57 -6.68 -3.72
N GLN A 218 -18.93 -5.55 -4.31
CA GLN A 218 -20.15 -4.80 -3.97
C GLN A 218 -21.42 -5.59 -4.32
N GLU A 219 -21.47 -6.21 -5.50
CA GLU A 219 -22.59 -7.06 -5.92
C GLU A 219 -22.72 -8.29 -5.02
N ALA A 220 -21.61 -8.96 -4.71
CA ALA A 220 -21.60 -10.09 -3.79
C ALA A 220 -22.05 -9.70 -2.37
N ALA A 221 -21.65 -8.52 -1.89
CA ALA A 221 -22.09 -7.98 -0.61
C ALA A 221 -23.59 -7.65 -0.62
N ALA A 222 -24.09 -7.00 -1.69
CA ALA A 222 -25.50 -6.68 -1.85
C ALA A 222 -26.37 -7.96 -1.84
N GLY A 223 -25.97 -8.99 -2.60
CA GLY A 223 -26.67 -10.27 -2.63
C GLY A 223 -26.72 -10.96 -1.27
N ARG A 224 -25.62 -10.93 -0.49
CA ARG A 224 -25.62 -11.44 0.90
C ARG A 224 -26.60 -10.67 1.79
N HIS A 225 -26.61 -9.34 1.70
CA HIS A 225 -27.51 -8.49 2.50
C HIS A 225 -28.98 -8.69 2.13
N GLU A 226 -29.29 -8.92 0.85
CA GLU A 226 -30.64 -9.24 0.39
C GLU A 226 -31.11 -10.60 0.91
N GLY A 227 -30.26 -11.63 0.78
CA GLY A 227 -30.54 -12.97 1.31
C GLY A 227 -30.79 -12.96 2.83
N GLN A 228 -30.00 -12.20 3.59
CA GLN A 228 -30.21 -12.00 5.03
C GLN A 228 -31.55 -11.33 5.34
N ARG A 229 -31.91 -10.28 4.59
CA ARG A 229 -33.20 -9.58 4.77
C ARG A 229 -34.39 -10.48 4.44
N PHE A 230 -34.30 -11.24 3.35
CA PHE A 230 -35.33 -12.21 2.97
C PHE A 230 -35.51 -13.28 4.04
N ALA A 231 -34.42 -13.89 4.51
CA ALA A 231 -34.46 -14.91 5.56
C ALA A 231 -35.05 -14.36 6.87
N ALA A 232 -34.66 -13.14 7.27
CA ALA A 232 -35.20 -12.48 8.45
C ALA A 232 -36.71 -12.24 8.33
N HIS A 233 -37.19 -11.78 7.17
CA HIS A 233 -38.62 -11.56 6.92
C HIS A 233 -39.42 -12.87 6.89
N ALA A 234 -38.89 -13.92 6.25
CA ALA A 234 -39.50 -15.23 6.22
C ALA A 234 -39.63 -15.83 7.64
N LEU A 235 -38.59 -15.68 8.46
CA LEU A 235 -38.60 -16.10 9.86
C LEU A 235 -39.67 -15.34 10.67
N ALA A 236 -39.71 -14.01 10.56
CA ALA A 236 -40.71 -13.19 11.24
C ALA A 236 -42.15 -13.61 10.86
N THR A 237 -42.41 -13.81 9.57
CA THR A 237 -43.71 -14.26 9.05
C THR A 237 -44.09 -15.64 9.60
N ALA A 238 -43.13 -16.57 9.71
CA ALA A 238 -43.38 -17.89 10.27
C ALA A 238 -43.70 -17.82 11.78
N CYS A 239 -42.98 -16.99 12.54
CA CYS A 239 -43.24 -16.75 13.95
C CYS A 239 -44.64 -16.15 14.19
N GLU A 240 -45.07 -15.20 13.35
CA GLU A 240 -46.42 -14.62 13.43
C GLU A 240 -47.51 -15.66 13.20
N LYS A 241 -47.37 -16.50 12.16
CA LYS A 241 -48.32 -17.58 11.85
C LYS A 241 -48.46 -18.59 13.00
N LEU A 242 -47.35 -18.99 13.60
CA LEU A 242 -47.35 -19.90 14.75
C LEU A 242 -48.03 -19.26 15.96
N THR A 243 -47.74 -17.99 16.22
CA THR A 243 -48.34 -17.26 17.34
C THR A 243 -49.84 -17.10 17.16
N SER A 244 -50.31 -16.73 15.96
CA SER A 244 -51.73 -16.59 15.66
C SER A 244 -52.49 -17.92 15.79
N ALA A 245 -51.88 -19.04 15.35
CA ALA A 245 -52.48 -20.35 15.47
C ALA A 245 -52.67 -20.77 16.94
N VAL A 246 -51.68 -20.52 17.80
CA VAL A 246 -51.74 -20.85 19.24
C VAL A 246 -52.80 -20.03 19.99
N SER A 247 -52.99 -18.76 19.63
CA SER A 247 -54.05 -17.92 20.22
C SER A 247 -55.46 -18.37 19.85
N VAL A 248 -55.67 -18.92 18.65
CA VAL A 248 -56.98 -19.45 18.24
C VAL A 248 -57.35 -20.69 19.04
N THR A 249 -56.40 -21.60 19.28
CA THR A 249 -56.65 -22.86 20.02
C THR A 249 -56.88 -22.68 21.52
N ARG A 250 -56.48 -21.54 22.11
CA ARG A 250 -56.76 -21.22 23.53
C ARG A 250 -58.11 -20.53 23.75
N SER A 251 -58.79 -20.13 22.68
CA SER A 251 -60.06 -19.38 22.71
C SER A 251 -61.28 -20.29 22.50
N THR A 252 -61.06 -21.60 22.31
CA THR A 252 -62.04 -22.68 22.18
C THR A 252 -61.92 -23.63 23.36
#